data_AF-A0A1B9KBY9-F1
#
_entry.id   AF-A0A1B9KBY9-F1
#
_cell.length_a   1.000
_cell.length_b   1.000
_cell.length_c   1.000
_cell.angle_alpha   90.00
_cell.angle_beta   90.00
_cell.angle_gamma   90.00
#
_symmetry.space_group_name_H-M   'P 1'
#
loop_
_entity.id
_entity.type
_entity.pdbx_description
1 polymer ?
#
loop_
_entity_poly.entity_id
_entity_poly.type
_entity_poly.pdbx_seq_one_letter_code
_entity_poly.pdbx_strand_id
1 'polypeptide(L)'
;MIVDLIDVKNFLQIETDITEHDSVISALIESVHRRIERECNCIFITKGEVIPTDNKRYFVAEADVKLAIKILVCNLFEGRGSGEIPSHVEVMLHPFKEHAIG
;
A
#
# COMPACT_ATOMS: atom_id res chain seq x y z
N MET A 1 -10.61 -4.12 -0.81
CA MET A 1 -9.35 -3.53 -1.29
C MET A 1 -9.08 -2.29 -0.47
N ILE A 2 -7.84 -2.11 0.04
CA ILE A 2 -7.53 -1.06 1.01
C ILE A 2 -7.50 0.34 0.38
N VAL A 3 -7.01 0.41 -0.86
CA VAL A 3 -6.98 1.60 -1.71
C VAL A 3 -7.60 1.24 -3.05
N ASP A 4 -8.49 2.09 -3.58
CA ASP A 4 -9.12 1.85 -4.87
C ASP A 4 -8.43 2.58 -6.03
N LEU A 5 -8.75 2.11 -7.25
CA LEU A 5 -8.18 2.63 -8.49
C LEU A 5 -8.51 4.12 -8.68
N ILE A 6 -9.71 4.57 -8.32
CA ILE A 6 -10.16 5.95 -8.50
C ILE A 6 -9.38 6.88 -7.57
N ASP A 7 -9.20 6.48 -6.30
CA ASP A 7 -8.40 7.21 -5.31
C ASP A 7 -6.95 7.36 -5.77
N VAL A 8 -6.37 6.32 -6.38
CA VAL A 8 -5.00 6.39 -6.92
C VAL A 8 -4.92 7.24 -8.17
N LYS A 9 -5.90 7.16 -9.09
CA LYS A 9 -5.95 8.04 -10.27
C LYS A 9 -6.05 9.50 -9.88
N ASN A 10 -6.90 9.81 -8.90
CA ASN A 10 -7.01 11.16 -8.35
C ASN A 10 -5.67 11.63 -7.75
N PHE A 11 -4.96 10.75 -7.03
CA PHE A 11 -3.65 11.07 -6.46
C PHE A 11 -2.57 11.30 -7.54
N LEU A 12 -2.61 10.54 -8.62
CA LEU A 12 -1.78 10.70 -9.83
C LEU A 12 -2.21 11.88 -10.72
N GLN A 13 -3.31 12.57 -10.39
CA GLN A 13 -3.91 13.63 -11.21
C GLN A 13 -4.31 13.14 -12.62
N ILE A 14 -4.71 11.88 -12.74
CA ILE A 14 -5.25 11.29 -13.97
C ILE A 14 -6.78 11.37 -13.91
N GLU A 15 -7.40 11.88 -14.98
CA GLU A 15 -8.86 11.95 -15.10
C GLU A 15 -9.48 10.56 -15.01
N THR A 16 -10.64 10.44 -14.34
CA THR A 16 -11.21 9.14 -13.98
C THR A 16 -11.69 8.33 -15.18
N ASP A 17 -11.96 8.98 -16.31
CA ASP A 17 -12.42 8.41 -17.58
C ASP A 17 -11.28 7.94 -18.52
N ILE A 18 -10.02 8.33 -18.24
CA ILE A 18 -8.83 7.81 -18.94
C ILE A 18 -8.58 6.37 -18.48
N THR A 19 -8.62 5.37 -19.36
CA THR A 19 -8.59 3.93 -18.98
C THR A 19 -7.31 3.20 -19.37
N GLU A 20 -6.45 3.84 -20.16
CA GLU A 20 -5.22 3.28 -20.73
C GLU A 20 -4.25 2.73 -19.67
N HIS A 21 -4.31 3.28 -18.46
CA HIS A 21 -3.41 2.94 -17.36
C HIS A 21 -4.07 2.07 -16.29
N ASP A 22 -5.38 1.81 -16.36
CA ASP A 22 -6.14 1.17 -15.28
C ASP A 22 -5.58 -0.21 -14.92
N SER A 23 -5.22 -1.01 -15.94
CA SER A 23 -4.59 -2.33 -15.77
C SER A 23 -3.26 -2.24 -15.02
N VAL A 24 -2.40 -1.29 -15.40
CA VAL A 24 -1.07 -1.13 -14.80
C VAL A 24 -1.19 -0.59 -13.38
N ILE A 25 -2.04 0.41 -13.15
CA ILE A 25 -2.26 1.00 -11.83
C ILE A 25 -2.84 -0.06 -10.89
N SER A 26 -3.81 -0.86 -11.33
CA SER A 26 -4.39 -1.95 -10.52
C SER A 26 -3.34 -2.98 -10.13
N ALA A 27 -2.49 -3.41 -11.08
CA ALA A 27 -1.38 -4.32 -10.80
C ALA A 27 -0.36 -3.73 -9.81
N LEU A 28 -0.08 -2.43 -9.90
CA LEU A 28 0.80 -1.74 -8.96
C LEU A 28 0.19 -1.67 -7.56
N ILE A 29 -1.11 -1.36 -7.43
CA ILE A 29 -1.82 -1.36 -6.15
C ILE A 29 -1.68 -2.72 -5.46
N GLU A 30 -1.95 -3.81 -6.19
CA GLU A 30 -1.82 -5.17 -5.64
C GLU A 30 -0.38 -5.51 -5.25
N SER A 31 0.58 -5.16 -6.10
CA SER A 31 2.00 -5.44 -5.87
C SER A 31 2.53 -4.69 -4.65
N VAL A 32 2.22 -3.39 -4.55
CA VAL A 32 2.60 -2.53 -3.42
C VAL A 32 1.95 -3.00 -2.13
N HIS A 33 0.67 -3.36 -2.17
CA HIS A 33 -0.01 -3.88 -0.99
C HIS A 33 0.68 -5.14 -0.45
N ARG A 34 0.91 -6.14 -1.30
CA ARG A 34 1.63 -7.37 -0.93
C ARG A 34 3.05 -7.10 -0.46
N ARG A 35 3.73 -6.12 -1.05
CA ARG A 35 5.08 -5.73 -0.64
C ARG A 35 5.06 -5.19 0.78
N ILE A 36 4.20 -4.23 1.07
CA ILE A 36 4.10 -3.61 2.40
C ILE A 36 3.76 -4.66 3.47
N GLU A 37 2.84 -5.58 3.19
CA GLU A 37 2.52 -6.69 4.11
C GLU A 37 3.75 -7.55 4.44
N ARG A 38 4.58 -7.88 3.44
CA ARG A 38 5.84 -8.63 3.63
C ARG A 38 6.86 -7.84 4.45
N GLU A 39 7.04 -6.57 4.12
CA GLU A 39 8.00 -5.68 4.81
C GLU A 39 7.62 -5.44 6.27
N CYS A 40 6.33 -5.39 6.57
CA CYS A 40 5.83 -5.21 7.92
C CYS A 40 5.62 -6.54 8.68
N ASN A 41 5.73 -7.69 8.01
CA ASN A 41 5.33 -9.00 8.53
C ASN A 41 3.94 -8.97 9.17
N CYS A 42 2.95 -8.45 8.44
CA CYS A 42 1.57 -8.36 8.88
C CYS A 42 0.58 -8.40 7.70
N ILE A 43 -0.70 -8.52 8.01
CA ILE A 43 -1.80 -8.43 7.05
C ILE A 43 -2.61 -7.18 7.36
N PHE A 44 -2.89 -6.40 6.33
CA PHE A 44 -3.74 -5.23 6.47
C PHE A 44 -5.18 -5.54 6.06
N ILE A 45 -6.13 -5.15 6.90
CA ILE A 45 -7.57 -5.39 6.70
C ILE A 45 -8.35 -4.08 6.61
N THR A 46 -9.53 -4.12 6.01
CA THR A 46 -10.41 -2.94 5.99
C THR A 46 -11.16 -2.79 7.32
N LYS A 47 -11.58 -1.57 7.64
CA LYS A 47 -12.34 -1.30 8.86
C LYS A 47 -13.66 -2.07 8.83
N GLY A 48 -13.89 -2.89 9.85
CA GLY A 48 -15.08 -3.73 9.99
C GLY A 48 -14.90 -5.18 9.56
N GLU A 49 -13.74 -5.54 9.00
CA GLU A 49 -13.39 -6.95 8.80
C GLU A 49 -13.08 -7.64 10.14
N VAL A 50 -13.45 -8.92 10.24
CA VAL A 50 -13.19 -9.74 11.41
C VAL A 50 -11.74 -10.19 11.38
N ILE A 51 -11.01 -9.94 12.47
CA ILE A 51 -9.62 -10.39 12.62
C ILE A 51 -9.61 -11.92 12.81
N PRO A 52 -8.96 -12.67 11.91
CA PRO A 52 -8.81 -14.12 12.07
C PRO A 52 -7.94 -14.49 13.27
N THR A 53 -8.17 -15.67 13.83
CA THR A 53 -7.39 -16.23 14.95
C THR A 53 -6.29 -17.18 14.48
N ASP A 54 -5.59 -16.85 13.40
CA ASP A 54 -4.61 -17.75 12.74
C ASP A 54 -3.14 -17.42 13.10
N ASN A 55 -2.90 -16.84 14.29
CA ASN A 55 -1.59 -16.43 14.81
C ASN A 55 -0.80 -15.44 13.92
N LYS A 56 -1.43 -14.84 12.91
CA LYS A 56 -0.82 -13.75 12.14
C LYS A 56 -1.09 -12.39 12.78
N ARG A 57 -0.26 -11.41 12.42
CA ARG A 57 -0.42 -10.02 12.85
C ARG A 57 -1.37 -9.32 11.88
N TYR A 58 -2.52 -8.87 12.39
CA TYR A 58 -3.51 -8.12 11.61
C TYR A 58 -3.58 -6.68 12.09
N PHE A 59 -3.63 -5.74 11.15
CA PHE A 59 -3.86 -4.33 11.43
C PHE A 59 -4.95 -3.77 10.53
N VAL A 60 -5.78 -2.88 11.06
CA VAL A 60 -6.69 -2.09 10.22
C VAL A 60 -5.85 -1.09 9.44
N ALA A 61 -6.01 -1.07 8.11
CA ALA A 61 -5.34 -0.06 7.28
C ALA A 61 -5.98 1.31 7.47
N GLU A 62 -5.33 2.12 8.30
CA GLU A 62 -5.70 3.51 8.51
C GLU A 62 -5.11 4.43 7.43
N ALA A 63 -5.22 5.74 7.65
CA ALA A 63 -4.89 6.75 6.63
C ALA A 63 -3.40 6.72 6.22
N ASP A 64 -2.51 6.39 7.16
CA ASP A 64 -1.07 6.27 6.97
C ASP A 64 -0.71 5.12 6.01
N VAL A 65 -1.27 3.93 6.21
CA VAL A 65 -1.05 2.76 5.34
C VAL A 65 -1.62 3.02 3.94
N LYS A 66 -2.80 3.64 3.86
CA LYS A 66 -3.41 4.01 2.58
C LYS A 66 -2.56 5.02 1.83
N LEU A 67 -2.01 6.01 2.53
CA LEU A 67 -1.12 7.01 1.94
C LEU A 67 0.21 6.39 1.49
N ALA A 68 0.80 5.51 2.31
CA ALA A 68 2.01 4.76 1.97
C ALA A 68 1.84 3.95 0.68
N ILE A 69 0.71 3.25 0.52
CA ILE A 69 0.38 2.54 -0.72
C ILE A 69 0.32 3.51 -1.91
N LYS A 70 -0.42 4.61 -1.78
CA LYS A 70 -0.57 5.60 -2.86
C LYS A 70 0.78 6.18 -3.31
N ILE A 71 1.61 6.60 -2.37
CA ILE A 71 2.94 7.15 -2.66
C ILE A 71 3.82 6.12 -3.40
N LEU A 72 3.84 4.87 -2.92
CA LEU A 72 4.63 3.81 -3.55
C LEU A 72 4.14 3.47 -4.97
N VAL A 73 2.82 3.42 -5.18
CA VAL A 73 2.25 3.21 -6.51
C VAL A 73 2.66 4.34 -7.46
N CYS A 74 2.60 5.59 -7.01
CA CYS A 74 2.99 6.74 -7.84
C CYS A 74 4.48 6.72 -8.17
N ASN A 75 5.34 6.45 -7.18
CA ASN A 75 6.77 6.33 -7.39
C ASN A 75 7.12 5.24 -8.43
N LEU A 76 6.43 4.10 -8.38
CA LEU A 76 6.63 3.02 -9.35
C LEU A 76 6.03 3.33 -10.73
N PHE A 77 4.91 4.05 -10.78
CA PHE A 77 4.25 4.43 -12.02
C PHE A 77 5.02 5.51 -12.79
N GLU A 78 5.39 6.60 -12.12
CA GLU A 78 6.06 7.77 -12.71
C GLU A 78 7.55 7.53 -12.98
N GLY A 79 8.24 6.90 -12.02
CA GLY A 79 9.69 6.78 -12.04
C GLY A 79 10.22 5.40 -12.44
N ARG A 80 9.35 4.39 -12.62
CA ARG A 80 9.73 2.96 -12.68
C ARG A 80 10.84 2.66 -11.68
N GLY A 81 10.65 3.15 -10.43
CA GLY A 81 11.73 3.49 -9.49
C GLY A 81 12.77 2.40 -9.26
N SER A 82 13.85 2.75 -8.54
CA SER A 82 15.00 1.89 -8.22
C SER A 82 14.67 0.54 -7.55
N GLY A 83 13.41 0.31 -7.20
CA GLY A 83 12.93 -0.83 -6.44
C GLY A 83 12.92 -0.56 -4.94
N GLU A 84 13.47 0.55 -4.45
CA GLU A 84 13.52 0.87 -3.02
C GLU A 84 12.23 1.53 -2.51
N ILE A 85 11.92 1.34 -1.22
CA ILE A 85 10.83 2.07 -0.54
C ILE A 85 11.36 3.47 -0.19
N PRO A 86 10.66 4.56 -0.55
CA PRO A 86 11.06 5.89 -0.14
C PRO A 86 11.12 6.01 1.39
N SER A 87 12.12 6.70 1.92
CA SER A 87 12.36 6.84 3.37
C SER A 87 11.15 7.37 4.14
N HIS A 88 10.41 8.30 3.56
CA HIS A 88 9.19 8.84 4.18
C HIS A 88 8.06 7.79 4.26
N VAL A 89 7.96 6.88 3.30
CA VAL A 89 7.03 5.74 3.37
C VAL A 89 7.49 4.75 4.43
N GLU A 90 8.79 4.52 4.53
CA GLU A 90 9.34 3.64 5.58
C GLU A 90 9.02 4.14 6.99
N VAL A 91 9.09 5.45 7.24
CA VAL A 91 8.69 6.05 8.53
C VAL A 91 7.20 5.81 8.81
N MET A 92 6.32 5.94 7.82
CA MET A 92 4.89 5.64 7.98
C MET A 92 4.64 4.17 8.35
N LEU A 93 5.45 3.27 7.80
CA LEU A 93 5.31 1.83 8.01
C LEU A 93 5.98 1.34 9.30
N HIS A 94 6.84 2.16 9.91
CA HIS A 94 7.62 1.80 11.09
C HIS A 94 6.80 1.22 12.26
N PRO A 95 5.61 1.75 12.62
CA PRO A 95 4.79 1.20 13.71
C PRO A 95 4.30 -0.23 13.47
N PHE A 96 4.25 -0.67 12.21
CA PHE A 96 3.75 -2.00 11.82
C PHE A 96 4.86 -3.02 11.64
N LYS A 97 6.11 -2.58 11.43
CA LYS A 97 7.25 -3.48 11.31
C LYS A 97 7.42 -4.29 12.59
N GLU A 98 7.82 -5.55 12.43
CA GLU A 98 8.22 -6.37 13.57
C GLU A 98 9.60 -5.88 14.04
N HIS A 99 9.64 -5.24 15.21
CA HIS A 99 10.91 -4.93 15.87
C HIS A 99 11.40 -6.20 16.54
N ALA A 100 12.51 -6.77 16.04
CA ALA A 100 13.25 -7.75 16.81
C ALA A 100 13.76 -7.05 18.07
N ILE A 101 13.14 -7.35 19.21
CA ILE A 101 13.70 -6.99 20.51
C ILE A 101 14.82 -8.01 20.73
N GLY A 102 16.04 -7.62 20.36
CA GLY A 102 17.28 -8.33 20.70
C GLY A 102 17.75 -7.97 22.10
#